data_AF-A0A0V7ZEC1-F1
#
_entry.id   AF-A0A0V7ZEC1-F1
#
_cell.length_a   1.000
_cell.length_b   1.000
_cell.length_c   1.000
_cell.angle_alpha   90.00
_cell.angle_beta   90.00
_cell.angle_gamma   90.00
#
_symmetry.space_group_name_H-M   'P 1'
#
loop_
_entity.id
_entity.type
_entity.pdbx_description
1 polymer ?
#
loop_
_entity_poly.entity_id
_entity_poly.type
_entity_poly.pdbx_seq_one_letter_code
_entity_poly.pdbx_strand_id
1 'polypeptide(L)'
;MVPKNNKSSRPNKRYRYVAFFGLALVVPGLVLPLSLFISRIGNFSLSLNELEVPKTLNVNNYIKKPLALEQFCDKYETVGRNFEPDNDKTSVAAEITFKSTDYPDTLTLTAAPFPNIHERAQKAKVPVVMYHDILPKKEVFFDVTPKELEADFELIKSEGLTPISLHQLITHLRTGNPLPEKPILLTFDDGYGGHYEYVYPLLQKYNYPAVFSVYTKNMGIDTGRSHVTWEQLKIMSKSPLVTISSHSKTHPQDLTKMSDEELQEEIVESKNILERELGESIDYFTYPAGKHNDRVKELVKEARYVAALAMDDNKEIFAGESKDLFAIGRFGQSSLEEIVKQASGGPSLPKCGFDFQATIHKEKVRIGRTPLILISGGKPETIHADTRYQVPDIIKNTGAVAAVDGGFFSLKYLNSNVMIGPVLSQRGEGFIPGNPGEIPKLTGRPLVLINNKMAKFVFFNSEKHNTLEGIQSELNSVNDAFVAAAWLVKNGEPQPRETFGDLYGFDAIRFRAFWGINQNGQPTIGVSAKPIDSVRLGKVLAEAGLQEAVMLDSGASTSLAYKGESLVGYKPRPVPHVVALFPANTPIESSETDENLSKQEDNGKQKAGNR
;
A
#
# COMPACT_ATOMS: atom_id res chain seq x y z
N MET A 1 -8.88 -67.50 42.13
CA MET A 1 -7.92 -68.21 41.26
C MET A 1 -8.41 -68.11 39.81
N VAL A 2 -7.54 -67.66 38.90
CA VAL A 2 -7.68 -67.60 37.41
C VAL A 2 -7.51 -69.02 36.83
N PRO A 3 -8.13 -69.48 35.71
CA PRO A 3 -7.73 -69.23 34.28
C PRO A 3 -8.87 -69.34 33.22
N LYS A 4 -8.78 -69.22 31.87
CA LYS A 4 -7.99 -68.55 30.78
C LYS A 4 -8.64 -69.00 29.43
N ASN A 5 -8.44 -68.20 28.36
CA ASN A 5 -8.50 -68.51 26.88
C ASN A 5 -9.89 -68.70 26.22
N ASN A 6 -10.19 -68.22 24.99
CA ASN A 6 -9.42 -68.18 23.73
C ASN A 6 -9.91 -67.04 22.76
N LYS A 7 -9.00 -66.50 21.92
CA LYS A 7 -9.29 -65.76 20.67
C LYS A 7 -8.47 -66.37 19.53
N SER A 8 -9.07 -66.52 18.34
CA SER A 8 -8.37 -66.86 17.08
C SER A 8 -8.69 -65.86 15.96
N SER A 9 -7.68 -65.61 15.16
CA SER A 9 -7.55 -64.60 14.10
C SER A 9 -7.74 -65.20 12.69
N ARG A 10 -8.15 -64.36 11.73
CA ARG A 10 -8.20 -64.67 10.29
C ARG A 10 -7.51 -63.55 9.46
N PRO A 11 -7.10 -63.84 8.22
CA PRO A 11 -5.85 -63.31 7.65
C PRO A 11 -6.03 -62.05 6.79
N ASN A 12 -5.02 -61.18 6.84
CA ASN A 12 -4.88 -60.02 5.96
C ASN A 12 -4.41 -60.43 4.55
N LYS A 13 -5.24 -60.17 3.53
CA LYS A 13 -4.78 -60.04 2.14
C LYS A 13 -4.60 -58.54 1.85
N ARG A 14 -3.33 -58.11 1.71
CA ARG A 14 -2.98 -56.77 1.22
C ARG A 14 -2.88 -56.81 -0.31
N TYR A 15 -3.67 -55.99 -0.99
CA TYR A 15 -3.40 -55.61 -2.37
C TYR A 15 -2.26 -54.59 -2.39
N ARG A 16 -1.21 -54.86 -3.19
CA ARG A 16 -0.11 -53.94 -3.49
C ARG A 16 -0.43 -53.25 -4.81
N TYR A 17 -0.54 -51.93 -4.81
CA TYR A 17 -0.38 -51.13 -6.03
C TYR A 17 1.08 -50.69 -6.15
N VAL A 18 1.63 -50.88 -7.35
CA VAL A 18 2.94 -50.40 -7.79
C VAL A 18 2.71 -49.04 -8.44
N ALA A 19 3.21 -47.97 -7.82
CA ALA A 19 3.42 -46.69 -8.49
C ALA A 19 4.91 -46.58 -8.84
N PHE A 20 5.21 -46.36 -10.12
CA PHE A 20 6.55 -46.05 -10.60
C PHE A 20 6.89 -44.60 -10.19
N PHE A 21 7.78 -44.46 -9.22
CA PHE A 21 8.67 -43.31 -9.09
C PHE A 21 10.08 -43.86 -8.87
N GLY A 22 11.05 -43.33 -9.60
CA GLY A 22 12.46 -43.67 -9.43
C GLY A 22 12.89 -43.44 -7.97
N LEU A 23 13.42 -44.53 -7.39
CA LEU A 23 14.10 -44.75 -6.11
C LEU A 23 14.61 -43.52 -5.34
N ALA A 24 14.66 -43.46 -4.00
CA ALA A 24 14.35 -44.42 -2.93
C ALA A 24 14.33 -43.72 -1.55
N LEU A 25 13.77 -44.44 -0.56
CA LEU A 25 13.63 -44.18 0.88
C LEU A 25 14.91 -43.75 1.62
N VAL A 26 14.72 -42.95 2.67
CA VAL A 26 15.62 -42.82 3.83
C VAL A 26 14.85 -43.14 5.12
N VAL A 27 15.36 -44.08 5.92
CA VAL A 27 15.18 -44.16 7.39
C VAL A 27 16.52 -44.67 7.99
N PRO A 28 16.96 -44.18 9.17
CA PRO A 28 18.35 -43.84 9.45
C PRO A 28 19.13 -44.85 10.30
N GLY A 29 20.46 -44.85 10.15
CA GLY A 29 21.39 -45.50 11.06
C GLY A 29 22.80 -45.61 10.46
N LEU A 30 23.76 -44.93 11.07
CA LEU A 30 25.23 -45.11 10.93
C LEU A 30 25.62 -46.58 10.61
N VAL A 31 26.63 -46.90 9.80
CA VAL A 31 28.08 -46.73 10.05
C VAL A 31 28.86 -46.99 8.73
N LEU A 32 29.75 -46.04 8.36
CA LEU A 32 31.15 -46.07 7.85
C LEU A 32 31.80 -47.34 7.18
N PRO A 33 32.94 -47.19 6.46
CA PRO A 33 33.13 -47.57 5.04
C PRO A 33 34.24 -48.61 4.79
N LEU A 34 34.39 -49.02 3.52
CA LEU A 34 35.58 -49.46 2.73
C LEU A 34 35.03 -50.40 1.64
N SER A 35 35.56 -50.58 0.43
CA SER A 35 36.50 -49.91 -0.48
C SER A 35 36.67 -50.91 -1.65
N LEU A 36 37.21 -50.45 -2.80
CA LEU A 36 37.78 -51.26 -3.89
C LEU A 36 36.73 -51.82 -4.90
N PHE A 37 36.98 -51.96 -6.21
CA PHE A 37 38.21 -52.07 -6.99
C PHE A 37 37.97 -51.62 -8.46
N ILE A 38 39.08 -51.29 -9.12
CA ILE A 38 39.33 -50.66 -10.44
C ILE A 38 39.04 -51.56 -11.67
N SER A 39 38.62 -50.98 -12.82
CA SER A 39 39.20 -51.23 -14.18
C SER A 39 38.71 -50.16 -15.20
N ARG A 40 39.60 -49.29 -15.72
CA ARG A 40 40.23 -49.27 -17.08
C ARG A 40 39.22 -48.99 -18.22
N ILE A 41 39.38 -48.06 -19.19
CA ILE A 41 40.45 -47.21 -19.77
C ILE A 41 39.74 -46.09 -20.57
N GLY A 42 40.30 -44.87 -20.62
CA GLY A 42 40.03 -43.94 -21.74
C GLY A 42 39.96 -42.45 -21.41
N ASN A 43 41.12 -41.86 -21.10
CA ASN A 43 41.49 -40.44 -21.13
C ASN A 43 40.46 -39.42 -21.64
N PHE A 44 40.06 -38.47 -20.78
CA PHE A 44 40.36 -37.05 -20.98
C PHE A 44 40.36 -36.33 -19.62
N SER A 45 41.49 -35.69 -19.32
CA SER A 45 41.75 -34.88 -18.13
C SER A 45 41.16 -33.49 -18.34
N LEU A 46 40.31 -33.03 -17.43
CA LEU A 46 40.20 -31.63 -17.07
C LEU A 46 39.95 -31.54 -15.55
N SER A 47 40.80 -30.72 -14.93
CA SER A 47 40.97 -30.52 -13.50
C SER A 47 39.66 -30.15 -12.78
N LEU A 48 39.33 -30.97 -11.77
CA LEU A 48 38.45 -30.61 -10.66
C LEU A 48 39.31 -29.86 -9.64
N ASN A 49 38.99 -28.59 -9.40
CA ASN A 49 39.19 -27.96 -8.10
C ASN A 49 37.96 -27.10 -7.82
N GLU A 50 37.40 -27.34 -6.63
CA GLU A 50 36.50 -26.47 -5.88
C GLU A 50 35.07 -26.29 -6.43
N LEU A 51 34.26 -27.33 -6.23
CA LEU A 51 32.82 -27.17 -5.99
C LEU A 51 32.54 -27.60 -4.55
N GLU A 52 32.66 -26.65 -3.63
CA GLU A 52 31.99 -26.74 -2.34
C GLU A 52 30.48 -26.76 -2.59
N VAL A 53 29.86 -27.88 -2.23
CA VAL A 53 28.40 -28.01 -2.16
C VAL A 53 27.94 -27.38 -0.84
N PRO A 54 27.08 -26.35 -0.83
CA PRO A 54 26.49 -25.89 0.41
C PRO A 54 25.49 -26.94 0.92
N LYS A 55 25.84 -27.56 2.05
CA LYS A 55 24.89 -28.29 2.89
C LYS A 55 23.89 -27.29 3.46
N THR A 56 22.63 -27.71 3.53
CA THR A 56 21.45 -27.02 4.09
C THR A 56 20.88 -25.91 3.22
N LEU A 57 19.73 -26.18 2.58
CA LEU A 57 18.86 -25.14 2.06
C LEU A 57 18.15 -24.50 3.26
N ASN A 58 18.78 -23.48 3.84
CA ASN A 58 18.17 -22.67 4.87
C ASN A 58 17.21 -21.68 4.19
N VAL A 59 15.90 -21.88 4.35
CA VAL A 59 14.83 -21.08 3.72
C VAL A 59 14.79 -19.63 4.24
N ASN A 60 15.68 -19.24 5.15
CA ASN A 60 15.73 -17.90 5.74
C ASN A 60 16.73 -16.90 5.11
N ASN A 61 17.45 -17.25 4.03
CA ASN A 61 18.45 -16.35 3.44
C ASN A 61 18.14 -15.99 1.97
N TYR A 62 17.08 -15.23 1.74
CA TYR A 62 16.93 -14.36 0.56
C TYR A 62 16.23 -13.07 0.96
N ILE A 63 16.87 -12.28 1.82
CA ILE A 63 16.42 -10.92 2.14
C ILE A 63 17.22 -9.95 1.26
N LYS A 64 16.69 -9.64 0.06
CA LYS A 64 17.19 -8.52 -0.78
C LYS A 64 16.57 -7.21 -0.27
N LYS A 65 17.39 -6.17 -0.10
CA LYS A 65 17.01 -4.87 0.50
C LYS A 65 16.22 -3.93 -0.46
N PRO A 66 15.36 -3.01 0.03
CA PRO A 66 14.40 -2.25 -0.78
C PRO A 66 14.90 -0.86 -1.26
N LEU A 67 14.11 -0.23 -2.14
CA LEU A 67 14.41 0.98 -2.95
C LEU A 67 13.71 2.26 -2.41
N ALA A 68 14.25 3.46 -2.68
CA ALA A 68 13.67 4.78 -2.33
C ALA A 68 12.39 5.13 -3.13
N LEU A 69 11.57 6.11 -2.70
CA LEU A 69 10.31 6.49 -3.38
C LEU A 69 10.51 6.84 -4.87
N GLU A 70 11.55 7.58 -5.23
CA GLU A 70 11.89 7.84 -6.65
C GLU A 70 12.17 6.54 -7.42
N GLN A 71 12.87 5.60 -6.79
CA GLN A 71 13.17 4.28 -7.38
C GLN A 71 11.95 3.34 -7.38
N PHE A 72 11.02 3.47 -6.43
CA PHE A 72 9.73 2.79 -6.42
C PHE A 72 8.83 3.35 -7.52
N CYS A 73 8.78 4.67 -7.70
CA CYS A 73 8.02 5.32 -8.76
C CYS A 73 8.60 5.01 -10.14
N ASP A 74 9.93 4.99 -10.30
CA ASP A 74 10.59 4.51 -11.53
C ASP A 74 10.24 3.04 -11.78
N LYS A 75 10.30 2.17 -10.76
CA LYS A 75 9.96 0.76 -10.87
C LYS A 75 8.45 0.52 -11.11
N TYR A 76 7.58 1.36 -10.56
CA TYR A 76 6.13 1.31 -10.73
C TYR A 76 5.72 1.81 -12.12
N GLU A 77 6.34 2.86 -12.65
CA GLU A 77 6.17 3.25 -14.06
C GLU A 77 6.67 2.16 -15.01
N THR A 78 7.76 1.46 -14.66
CA THR A 78 8.28 0.35 -15.47
C THR A 78 7.38 -0.89 -15.41
N VAL A 79 6.78 -1.20 -14.25
CA VAL A 79 5.82 -2.31 -14.09
C VAL A 79 4.43 -1.95 -14.66
N GLY A 80 4.02 -0.69 -14.57
CA GLY A 80 2.79 -0.17 -15.17
C GLY A 80 2.85 -0.08 -16.70
N ARG A 81 4.03 0.11 -17.30
CA ARG A 81 4.25 0.03 -18.76
C ARG A 81 4.29 -1.40 -19.30
N ASN A 82 4.57 -2.42 -18.47
CA ASN A 82 4.52 -3.82 -18.88
C ASN A 82 3.09 -4.42 -18.89
N PHE A 83 2.06 -3.57 -18.76
CA PHE A 83 0.67 -3.91 -19.08
C PHE A 83 0.20 -3.18 -20.36
N GLU A 84 1.09 -3.03 -21.35
CA GLU A 84 0.64 -3.14 -22.73
C GLU A 84 0.57 -4.65 -23.06
N PRO A 85 -0.51 -5.12 -23.71
CA PRO A 85 -0.63 -6.52 -24.08
C PRO A 85 0.42 -6.83 -25.15
N ASP A 86 1.59 -7.29 -24.72
CA ASP A 86 2.60 -7.77 -25.66
C ASP A 86 2.11 -9.10 -26.23
N ASN A 87 1.87 -9.08 -27.54
CA ASN A 87 1.13 -10.07 -28.30
C ASN A 87 1.99 -11.28 -28.67
N ASP A 88 3.04 -11.59 -27.91
CA ASP A 88 3.98 -12.64 -28.29
C ASP A 88 4.15 -13.75 -27.24
N LYS A 89 3.70 -14.93 -27.65
CA LYS A 89 3.87 -16.19 -26.95
C LYS A 89 5.30 -16.66 -27.11
N THR A 90 6.15 -16.58 -26.08
CA THR A 90 7.15 -17.63 -25.80
C THR A 90 7.90 -17.38 -24.49
N SER A 91 7.75 -18.33 -23.56
CA SER A 91 8.77 -18.94 -22.69
C SER A 91 9.75 -18.10 -21.86
N VAL A 92 10.01 -18.70 -20.68
CA VAL A 92 11.17 -18.60 -19.78
C VAL A 92 11.04 -17.57 -18.64
N ALA A 93 10.95 -18.12 -17.42
CA ALA A 93 11.16 -17.43 -16.17
C ALA A 93 12.49 -16.67 -16.20
N ALA A 94 12.44 -15.34 -16.29
CA ALA A 94 13.60 -14.48 -16.16
C ALA A 94 13.75 -14.04 -14.70
N GLU A 95 14.60 -14.73 -13.95
CA GLU A 95 15.21 -14.17 -12.74
C GLU A 95 16.10 -12.99 -13.14
N ILE A 96 15.61 -11.77 -12.95
CA ILE A 96 16.45 -10.56 -13.06
C ILE A 96 17.14 -10.34 -11.71
N THR A 97 18.46 -10.52 -11.67
CA THR A 97 19.31 -10.23 -10.50
C THR A 97 20.16 -8.99 -10.75
N PHE A 98 19.96 -7.94 -9.94
CA PHE A 98 20.87 -6.79 -9.85
C PHE A 98 21.59 -6.76 -8.50
N LYS A 99 22.90 -6.50 -8.53
CA LYS A 99 23.74 -6.22 -7.35
C LYS A 99 23.79 -4.70 -7.14
N SER A 100 23.48 -4.25 -5.93
CA SER A 100 23.90 -2.93 -5.44
C SER A 100 24.08 -3.00 -3.93
N THR A 101 25.33 -2.88 -3.49
CA THR A 101 25.75 -2.70 -2.09
C THR A 101 25.71 -1.21 -1.81
N ASP A 102 24.80 -0.73 -0.96
CA ASP A 102 25.02 0.33 0.03
C ASP A 102 23.68 0.83 0.64
N TYR A 103 23.70 1.01 1.97
CA TYR A 103 22.67 1.56 2.88
C TYR A 103 21.55 0.62 3.44
N PRO A 104 21.15 0.80 4.72
CA PRO A 104 20.15 -0.03 5.40
C PRO A 104 18.76 0.64 5.56
N ASP A 105 17.75 -0.23 5.49
CA ASP A 105 16.38 -0.17 6.03
C ASP A 105 15.35 0.82 5.45
N THR A 106 14.40 0.30 4.64
CA THR A 106 13.08 0.90 4.28
C THR A 106 12.08 -0.17 3.81
N LEU A 107 10.78 0.14 3.76
CA LEU A 107 9.64 -0.78 3.51
C LEU A 107 9.72 -1.58 2.19
N THR A 108 9.86 -2.89 2.34
CA THR A 108 9.25 -3.86 1.43
C THR A 108 7.82 -4.14 1.92
N LEU A 109 6.82 -4.06 1.05
CA LEU A 109 5.58 -4.82 1.25
C LEU A 109 5.93 -6.31 1.14
N THR A 110 6.53 -6.87 2.18
CA THR A 110 6.78 -8.30 2.27
C THR A 110 5.43 -9.00 2.25
N ALA A 111 5.25 -9.92 1.29
CA ALA A 111 4.05 -10.74 1.26
C ALA A 111 3.83 -11.37 2.64
N ALA A 112 2.58 -11.37 3.10
CA ALA A 112 2.24 -12.02 4.35
C ALA A 112 2.66 -13.50 4.30
N PRO A 113 3.11 -14.08 5.44
CA PRO A 113 3.41 -15.50 5.48
C PRO A 113 2.19 -16.28 5.01
N PHE A 114 2.35 -17.06 3.95
CA PHE A 114 1.24 -17.83 3.39
C PHE A 114 0.69 -18.81 4.45
N PRO A 115 -0.64 -18.89 4.67
CA PRO A 115 -1.73 -18.32 3.87
C PRO A 115 -2.38 -17.03 4.45
N ASN A 116 -1.67 -16.30 5.32
CA ASN A 116 -2.23 -15.14 6.01
C ASN A 116 -2.50 -13.96 5.06
N ILE A 117 -3.46 -13.11 5.42
CA ILE A 117 -3.76 -11.86 4.71
C ILE A 117 -2.86 -10.74 5.25
N HIS A 118 -2.33 -9.93 4.34
CA HIS A 118 -1.47 -8.79 4.64
C HIS A 118 -2.22 -7.70 5.42
N GLU A 119 -1.58 -7.11 6.43
CA GLU A 119 -2.21 -6.14 7.36
C GLU A 119 -2.85 -4.94 6.66
N ARG A 120 -2.24 -4.47 5.56
CA ARG A 120 -2.81 -3.41 4.73
C ARG A 120 -4.11 -3.84 4.04
N ALA A 121 -4.15 -5.07 3.54
CA ALA A 121 -5.34 -5.62 2.88
C ALA A 121 -6.48 -5.90 3.88
N GLN A 122 -6.15 -6.19 5.14
CA GLN A 122 -7.14 -6.30 6.22
C GLN A 122 -7.92 -5.01 6.48
N LYS A 123 -7.37 -3.86 6.06
CA LYS A 123 -8.03 -2.55 6.17
C LYS A 123 -8.90 -2.23 4.95
N ALA A 124 -8.88 -3.05 3.91
CA ALA A 124 -9.72 -2.89 2.73
C ALA A 124 -11.09 -3.53 2.94
N LYS A 125 -12.12 -2.88 2.39
CA LYS A 125 -13.50 -3.38 2.34
C LYS A 125 -13.81 -3.74 0.89
N VAL A 126 -13.29 -4.88 0.43
CA VAL A 126 -13.56 -5.38 -0.93
C VAL A 126 -14.76 -6.32 -0.90
N PRO A 127 -15.92 -5.94 -1.47
CA PRO A 127 -17.05 -6.84 -1.59
C PRO A 127 -16.75 -7.92 -2.64
N VAL A 128 -17.05 -9.16 -2.31
CA VAL A 128 -17.07 -10.29 -3.26
C VAL A 128 -18.52 -10.76 -3.35
N VAL A 129 -19.15 -10.53 -4.49
CA VAL A 129 -20.60 -10.72 -4.66
C VAL A 129 -20.87 -12.04 -5.37
N MET A 130 -21.70 -12.86 -4.74
CA MET A 130 -22.05 -14.21 -5.16
C MET A 130 -23.43 -14.25 -5.81
N TYR A 131 -23.43 -14.67 -7.07
CA TYR A 131 -24.60 -15.00 -7.87
C TYR A 131 -24.61 -16.51 -8.14
N HIS A 132 -25.80 -17.05 -8.43
CA HIS A 132 -25.97 -18.44 -8.88
C HIS A 132 -26.46 -18.40 -10.33
N ASP A 133 -27.71 -18.79 -10.59
CA ASP A 133 -28.26 -18.83 -11.94
C ASP A 133 -28.87 -17.49 -12.38
N ILE A 134 -28.76 -17.22 -13.69
CA ILE A 134 -29.33 -16.06 -14.35
C ILE A 134 -30.32 -16.53 -15.41
N LEU A 135 -31.61 -16.31 -15.18
CA LEU A 135 -32.69 -16.84 -16.03
C LEU A 135 -33.77 -15.79 -16.29
N PRO A 136 -34.45 -15.81 -17.46
CA PRO A 136 -35.53 -14.87 -17.76
C PRO A 136 -36.69 -14.91 -16.75
N LYS A 137 -36.89 -16.07 -16.09
CA LYS A 137 -37.87 -16.29 -15.04
C LYS A 137 -37.19 -17.01 -13.88
N LYS A 138 -37.24 -16.39 -12.69
CA LYS A 138 -36.75 -16.99 -11.45
C LYS A 138 -37.51 -18.27 -11.13
N GLU A 139 -36.79 -19.28 -10.70
CA GLU A 139 -37.34 -20.54 -10.21
C GLU A 139 -37.17 -20.65 -8.68
N VAL A 140 -36.11 -20.05 -8.12
CA VAL A 140 -35.87 -19.90 -6.68
C VAL A 140 -35.56 -18.46 -6.31
N PHE A 141 -35.59 -18.14 -5.01
CA PHE A 141 -35.53 -16.76 -4.51
C PHE A 141 -34.20 -16.05 -4.77
N PHE A 142 -33.11 -16.81 -4.96
CA PHE A 142 -31.77 -16.29 -5.20
C PHE A 142 -31.38 -16.31 -6.69
N ASP A 143 -32.26 -16.76 -7.59
CA ASP A 143 -32.06 -16.54 -9.03
C ASP A 143 -32.20 -15.05 -9.36
N VAL A 144 -31.46 -14.59 -10.37
CA VAL A 144 -31.51 -13.21 -10.85
C VAL A 144 -31.89 -13.21 -12.32
N THR A 145 -32.70 -12.25 -12.75
CA THR A 145 -33.03 -12.10 -14.17
C THR A 145 -31.95 -11.32 -14.91
N PRO A 146 -31.79 -11.48 -16.24
CA PRO A 146 -30.83 -10.67 -17.00
C PRO A 146 -31.01 -9.16 -16.81
N LYS A 147 -32.26 -8.71 -16.65
CA LYS A 147 -32.60 -7.30 -16.41
C LYS A 147 -32.15 -6.83 -15.02
N GLU A 148 -32.30 -7.65 -13.99
CA GLU A 148 -31.83 -7.33 -12.64
C GLU A 148 -30.30 -7.31 -12.60
N LEU A 149 -29.64 -8.29 -13.22
CA LEU A 149 -28.18 -8.30 -13.30
C LEU A 149 -27.62 -7.08 -14.04
N GLU A 150 -28.25 -6.67 -15.13
CA GLU A 150 -27.86 -5.44 -15.83
C GLU A 150 -28.09 -4.18 -14.97
N ALA A 151 -29.15 -4.15 -14.17
CA ALA A 151 -29.37 -3.07 -13.20
C ALA A 151 -28.30 -3.05 -12.10
N ASP A 152 -27.86 -4.21 -11.62
CA ASP A 152 -26.74 -4.33 -10.69
C ASP A 152 -25.43 -3.78 -11.29
N PHE A 153 -25.18 -4.05 -12.58
CA PHE A 153 -24.00 -3.51 -13.27
C PHE A 153 -24.07 -1.99 -13.43
N GLU A 154 -25.25 -1.45 -13.75
CA GLU A 154 -25.45 0.01 -13.79
C GLU A 154 -25.32 0.64 -12.39
N LEU A 155 -25.76 -0.04 -11.33
CA LEU A 155 -25.56 0.41 -9.96
C LEU A 155 -24.07 0.49 -9.63
N ILE A 156 -23.31 -0.59 -9.88
CA ILE A 156 -21.85 -0.64 -9.71
C ILE A 156 -21.18 0.54 -10.42
N LYS A 157 -21.56 0.79 -11.68
CA LYS A 157 -21.04 1.90 -12.48
C LYS A 157 -21.39 3.27 -11.90
N SER A 158 -22.65 3.49 -11.54
CA SER A 158 -23.15 4.78 -11.06
C SER A 158 -22.61 5.16 -9.68
N GLU A 159 -22.34 4.17 -8.83
CA GLU A 159 -21.70 4.35 -7.52
C GLU A 159 -20.16 4.46 -7.62
N GLY A 160 -19.60 4.34 -8.83
CA GLY A 160 -18.18 4.51 -9.12
C GLY A 160 -17.31 3.35 -8.64
N LEU A 161 -17.85 2.13 -8.60
CA LEU A 161 -17.10 0.93 -8.25
C LEU A 161 -16.28 0.45 -9.46
N THR A 162 -15.14 -0.19 -9.15
CA THR A 162 -14.26 -0.79 -10.14
C THR A 162 -14.26 -2.31 -10.01
N PRO A 163 -14.93 -3.04 -10.92
CA PRO A 163 -14.82 -4.49 -10.99
C PRO A 163 -13.37 -4.95 -11.20
N ILE A 164 -12.89 -5.89 -10.36
CA ILE A 164 -11.53 -6.43 -10.38
C ILE A 164 -11.53 -7.94 -10.62
N SER A 165 -10.41 -8.49 -11.11
CA SER A 165 -10.24 -9.94 -11.24
C SER A 165 -9.90 -10.59 -9.89
N LEU A 166 -10.16 -11.89 -9.78
CA LEU A 166 -9.76 -12.66 -8.59
C LEU A 166 -8.24 -12.63 -8.40
N HIS A 167 -7.46 -12.64 -9.48
CA HIS A 167 -6.00 -12.52 -9.41
C HIS A 167 -5.56 -11.19 -8.76
N GLN A 168 -6.20 -10.07 -9.11
CA GLN A 168 -5.94 -8.77 -8.48
C GLN A 168 -6.28 -8.80 -6.99
N LEU A 169 -7.43 -9.39 -6.62
CA LEU A 169 -7.81 -9.55 -5.23
C LEU A 169 -6.78 -10.39 -4.44
N ILE A 170 -6.39 -11.56 -4.95
CA ILE A 170 -5.42 -12.43 -4.26
C ILE A 170 -4.06 -11.75 -4.14
N THR A 171 -3.62 -11.03 -5.18
CA THR A 171 -2.38 -10.24 -5.12
C THR A 171 -2.46 -9.20 -4.00
N HIS A 172 -3.56 -8.44 -3.93
CA HIS A 172 -3.80 -7.47 -2.86
C HIS A 172 -3.80 -8.13 -1.47
N LEU A 173 -4.57 -9.21 -1.28
CA LEU A 173 -4.66 -9.91 0.00
C LEU A 173 -3.30 -10.46 0.46
N ARG A 174 -2.45 -10.94 -0.48
CA ARG A 174 -1.12 -11.48 -0.16
C ARG A 174 -0.07 -10.41 0.13
N THR A 175 -0.10 -9.31 -0.62
CA THR A 175 1.04 -8.36 -0.68
C THR A 175 0.71 -6.98 -0.14
N GLY A 176 -0.57 -6.64 0.03
CA GLY A 176 -0.99 -5.26 0.31
C GLY A 176 -0.88 -4.33 -0.90
N ASN A 177 -0.56 -4.83 -2.09
CA ASN A 177 -0.59 -4.06 -3.34
C ASN A 177 -1.93 -3.36 -3.48
N PRO A 178 -1.97 -2.07 -3.85
CA PRO A 178 -3.23 -1.33 -3.95
C PRO A 178 -4.17 -1.96 -4.96
N LEU A 179 -5.46 -1.75 -4.70
CA LEU A 179 -6.51 -1.95 -5.68
C LEU A 179 -6.95 -0.59 -6.26
N PRO A 180 -7.62 -0.58 -7.41
CA PRO A 180 -8.34 0.60 -7.89
C PRO A 180 -9.34 1.14 -6.86
N GLU A 181 -9.82 2.38 -7.07
CA GLU A 181 -10.84 2.95 -6.18
C GLU A 181 -12.13 2.11 -6.19
N LYS A 182 -12.70 1.95 -4.99
CA LYS A 182 -13.93 1.17 -4.73
C LYS A 182 -13.98 -0.19 -5.47
N PRO A 183 -13.04 -1.12 -5.18
CA PRO A 183 -12.96 -2.39 -5.89
C PRO A 183 -14.14 -3.30 -5.53
N ILE A 184 -14.57 -4.15 -6.48
CA ILE A 184 -15.58 -5.19 -6.28
C ILE A 184 -15.26 -6.43 -7.12
N LEU A 185 -15.49 -7.63 -6.58
CA LEU A 185 -15.34 -8.89 -7.33
C LEU A 185 -16.72 -9.51 -7.55
N LEU A 186 -16.99 -9.94 -8.79
CA LEU A 186 -18.21 -10.65 -9.17
C LEU A 186 -17.92 -12.15 -9.29
N THR A 187 -18.75 -13.00 -8.69
CA THR A 187 -18.60 -14.46 -8.73
C THR A 187 -19.93 -15.13 -9.06
N PHE A 188 -19.91 -16.13 -9.93
CA PHE A 188 -21.07 -16.89 -10.38
C PHE A 188 -20.81 -18.38 -10.12
N ASP A 189 -21.60 -18.98 -9.24
CA ASP A 189 -21.42 -20.37 -8.81
C ASP A 189 -22.30 -21.35 -9.58
N ASP A 190 -21.92 -22.63 -9.54
CA ASP A 190 -22.57 -23.82 -10.11
C ASP A 190 -22.39 -24.09 -11.61
N GLY A 191 -21.97 -23.11 -12.42
CA GLY A 191 -21.78 -23.31 -13.86
C GLY A 191 -23.09 -23.52 -14.64
N TYR A 192 -24.15 -22.81 -14.29
CA TYR A 192 -25.42 -22.88 -15.02
C TYR A 192 -25.33 -22.29 -16.45
N GLY A 193 -26.17 -22.76 -17.37
CA GLY A 193 -26.19 -22.32 -18.77
C GLY A 193 -26.42 -20.82 -18.94
N GLY A 194 -27.17 -20.20 -18.02
CA GLY A 194 -27.39 -18.75 -17.98
C GLY A 194 -26.11 -17.93 -17.83
N HIS A 195 -25.04 -18.54 -17.30
CA HIS A 195 -23.71 -17.93 -17.22
C HIS A 195 -23.14 -17.62 -18.62
N TYR A 196 -23.28 -18.54 -19.55
CA TYR A 196 -22.83 -18.32 -20.94
C TYR A 196 -23.83 -17.47 -21.72
N GLU A 197 -25.13 -17.73 -21.55
CA GLU A 197 -26.18 -17.09 -22.35
C GLU A 197 -26.40 -15.61 -22.00
N TYR A 198 -26.37 -15.26 -20.71
CA TYR A 198 -26.73 -13.92 -20.23
C TYR A 198 -25.57 -13.19 -19.55
N VAL A 199 -24.82 -13.86 -18.67
CA VAL A 199 -23.74 -13.19 -17.91
C VAL A 199 -22.59 -12.82 -18.81
N TYR A 200 -22.05 -13.77 -19.58
CA TYR A 200 -20.85 -13.54 -20.37
C TYR A 200 -20.98 -12.38 -21.38
N PRO A 201 -22.09 -12.25 -22.15
CA PRO A 201 -22.30 -11.08 -23.00
C PRO A 201 -22.39 -9.75 -22.23
N LEU A 202 -22.99 -9.74 -21.03
CA LEU A 202 -23.03 -8.54 -20.19
C LEU A 202 -21.65 -8.16 -19.67
N LEU A 203 -20.83 -9.13 -19.24
CA LEU A 203 -19.44 -8.87 -18.84
C LEU A 203 -18.65 -8.22 -20.00
N GLN A 204 -18.84 -8.70 -21.23
CA GLN A 204 -18.22 -8.10 -22.42
C GLN A 204 -18.73 -6.67 -22.69
N LYS A 205 -20.05 -6.46 -22.58
CA LYS A 205 -20.66 -5.13 -22.77
C LYS A 205 -20.13 -4.08 -21.79
N TYR A 206 -19.94 -4.46 -20.53
CA TYR A 206 -19.50 -3.56 -19.46
C TYR A 206 -17.99 -3.58 -19.22
N ASN A 207 -17.27 -4.53 -19.84
CA ASN A 207 -15.86 -4.82 -19.61
C ASN A 207 -15.57 -5.16 -18.13
N TYR A 208 -16.42 -6.00 -17.52
CA TYR A 208 -16.33 -6.38 -16.11
C TYR A 208 -15.69 -7.77 -15.97
N PRO A 209 -14.61 -7.93 -15.19
CA PRO A 209 -14.09 -9.24 -14.85
C PRO A 209 -15.01 -9.97 -13.85
N ALA A 210 -15.05 -11.30 -13.94
CA ALA A 210 -15.80 -12.15 -13.03
C ALA A 210 -15.17 -13.55 -12.87
N VAL A 211 -15.57 -14.23 -11.80
CA VAL A 211 -15.22 -15.64 -11.51
C VAL A 211 -16.41 -16.53 -11.83
N PHE A 212 -16.16 -17.66 -12.48
CA PHE A 212 -17.14 -18.73 -12.66
C PHE A 212 -16.68 -19.98 -11.91
N SER A 213 -17.40 -20.34 -10.86
CA SER A 213 -17.13 -21.54 -10.06
C SER A 213 -17.92 -22.70 -10.64
N VAL A 214 -17.24 -23.69 -11.22
CA VAL A 214 -17.90 -24.80 -11.94
C VAL A 214 -17.61 -26.14 -11.28
N TYR A 215 -18.63 -26.99 -11.14
CA TYR A 215 -18.45 -28.37 -10.71
C TYR A 215 -18.58 -29.33 -11.89
N THR A 216 -17.65 -30.26 -12.00
CA THR A 216 -17.36 -30.92 -13.27
C THR A 216 -18.39 -31.97 -13.70
N LYS A 217 -19.13 -32.56 -12.75
CA LYS A 217 -20.08 -33.65 -13.02
C LYS A 217 -21.23 -33.27 -13.95
N ASN A 218 -21.71 -32.02 -13.90
CA ASN A 218 -22.89 -31.59 -14.65
C ASN A 218 -22.58 -30.77 -15.91
N MET A 219 -21.30 -30.62 -16.28
CA MET A 219 -20.89 -29.87 -17.47
C MET A 219 -21.59 -30.39 -18.73
N GLY A 220 -22.38 -29.53 -19.39
CA GLY A 220 -23.19 -29.84 -20.57
C GLY A 220 -24.39 -30.75 -20.32
N ILE A 221 -24.78 -30.97 -19.07
CA ILE A 221 -25.96 -31.76 -18.68
C ILE A 221 -27.10 -30.81 -18.31
N ASP A 222 -28.30 -31.13 -18.80
CA ASP A 222 -29.55 -30.50 -18.34
C ASP A 222 -30.27 -31.45 -17.38
N THR A 223 -30.28 -31.10 -16.09
CA THR A 223 -31.00 -31.84 -15.04
C THR A 223 -32.24 -31.10 -14.56
N GLY A 224 -32.88 -30.31 -15.44
CA GLY A 224 -33.95 -29.37 -15.11
C GLY A 224 -33.45 -27.92 -15.09
N ARG A 225 -32.14 -27.73 -14.93
CA ARG A 225 -31.41 -26.51 -15.25
C ARG A 225 -30.23 -26.89 -16.13
N SER A 226 -30.08 -26.19 -17.25
CA SER A 226 -28.94 -26.39 -18.14
C SER A 226 -27.64 -25.93 -17.46
N HIS A 227 -26.53 -26.59 -17.77
CA HIS A 227 -25.19 -26.18 -17.35
C HIS A 227 -24.36 -25.81 -18.57
N VAL A 228 -23.34 -24.98 -18.36
CA VAL A 228 -22.39 -24.66 -19.44
C VAL A 228 -21.75 -25.93 -19.98
N THR A 229 -21.63 -26.00 -21.30
CA THR A 229 -20.88 -27.08 -21.97
C THR A 229 -19.38 -26.85 -21.86
N TRP A 230 -18.58 -27.90 -22.07
CA TRP A 230 -17.13 -27.76 -22.15
C TRP A 230 -16.67 -26.80 -23.25
N GLU A 231 -17.37 -26.77 -24.39
CA GLU A 231 -17.05 -25.83 -25.48
C GLU A 231 -17.31 -24.38 -25.07
N GLN A 232 -18.45 -24.11 -24.42
CA GLN A 232 -18.78 -22.78 -23.90
C GLN A 232 -17.78 -22.34 -22.82
N LEU A 233 -17.41 -23.23 -21.89
CA LEU A 233 -16.43 -22.92 -20.85
C LEU A 233 -15.04 -22.61 -21.47
N LYS A 234 -14.61 -23.37 -22.48
CA LYS A 234 -13.37 -23.10 -23.25
C LYS A 234 -13.41 -21.76 -24.00
N ILE A 235 -14.58 -21.31 -24.44
CA ILE A 235 -14.76 -19.98 -25.06
C ILE A 235 -14.63 -18.90 -23.99
N MET A 236 -15.32 -19.06 -22.87
CA MET A 236 -15.30 -18.10 -21.76
C MET A 236 -13.89 -17.97 -21.18
N SER A 237 -13.19 -19.08 -20.93
CA SER A 237 -11.88 -19.07 -20.24
C SER A 237 -10.77 -18.38 -21.04
N LYS A 238 -10.91 -18.27 -22.36
CA LYS A 238 -10.00 -17.49 -23.21
C LYS A 238 -10.17 -15.97 -23.07
N SER A 239 -11.25 -15.52 -22.45
CA SER A 239 -11.49 -14.09 -22.23
C SER A 239 -10.66 -13.59 -21.06
N PRO A 240 -9.99 -12.41 -21.18
CA PRO A 240 -9.28 -11.80 -20.05
C PRO A 240 -10.23 -11.35 -18.91
N LEU A 241 -11.55 -11.36 -19.15
CA LEU A 241 -12.57 -11.02 -18.16
C LEU A 241 -12.97 -12.21 -17.28
N VAL A 242 -12.58 -13.44 -17.65
CA VAL A 242 -13.10 -14.65 -17.00
C VAL A 242 -12.01 -15.33 -16.22
N THR A 243 -12.28 -15.65 -14.95
CA THR A 243 -11.49 -16.58 -14.16
C THR A 243 -12.31 -17.82 -13.84
N ILE A 244 -11.79 -19.01 -14.13
CA ILE A 244 -12.45 -20.27 -13.76
C ILE A 244 -11.96 -20.72 -12.38
N SER A 245 -12.91 -21.07 -11.51
CA SER A 245 -12.65 -21.68 -10.21
C SER A 245 -13.28 -23.07 -10.14
N SER A 246 -12.60 -24.01 -9.49
CA SER A 246 -13.16 -25.33 -9.22
C SER A 246 -14.21 -25.25 -8.11
N HIS A 247 -15.39 -25.82 -8.33
CA HIS A 247 -16.48 -25.90 -7.36
C HIS A 247 -16.77 -27.34 -6.90
N SER A 248 -15.69 -28.12 -6.76
CA SER A 248 -15.71 -29.57 -6.53
C SER A 248 -16.13 -30.40 -7.76
N LYS A 249 -16.18 -31.73 -7.62
CA LYS A 249 -16.57 -32.63 -8.71
C LYS A 249 -18.09 -32.75 -8.79
N THR A 250 -18.75 -33.01 -7.66
CA THR A 250 -20.18 -33.37 -7.63
C THR A 250 -21.07 -32.40 -6.84
N HIS A 251 -20.51 -31.32 -6.31
CA HIS A 251 -21.19 -30.33 -5.48
C HIS A 251 -21.86 -30.95 -4.22
N PRO A 252 -21.10 -31.56 -3.30
CA PRO A 252 -21.63 -32.11 -2.06
C PRO A 252 -22.12 -30.98 -1.15
N GLN A 253 -23.23 -31.23 -0.45
CA GLN A 253 -23.84 -30.25 0.47
C GLN A 253 -22.92 -29.85 1.64
N ASP A 254 -21.99 -30.74 2.03
CA ASP A 254 -21.10 -30.51 3.15
C ASP A 254 -19.82 -31.35 3.05
N LEU A 255 -18.74 -30.74 2.55
CA LEU A 255 -17.42 -31.38 2.46
C LEU A 255 -16.90 -31.84 3.82
N THR A 256 -17.30 -31.20 4.93
CA THR A 256 -16.76 -31.53 6.25
C THR A 256 -17.13 -32.93 6.74
N LYS A 257 -18.20 -33.50 6.19
CA LYS A 257 -18.76 -34.82 6.55
C LYS A 257 -18.20 -35.98 5.72
N MET A 258 -17.43 -35.71 4.68
CA MET A 258 -16.93 -36.71 3.74
C MET A 258 -15.66 -37.39 4.26
N SER A 259 -15.39 -38.61 3.77
CA SER A 259 -14.11 -39.30 4.04
C SER A 259 -12.95 -38.62 3.29
N ASP A 260 -11.71 -38.91 3.66
CA ASP A 260 -10.55 -38.33 2.99
C ASP A 260 -10.46 -38.79 1.52
N GLU A 261 -10.86 -40.02 1.22
CA GLU A 261 -10.92 -40.55 -0.15
C GLU A 261 -11.97 -39.82 -0.99
N GLU A 262 -13.15 -39.56 -0.42
CA GLU A 262 -14.21 -38.80 -1.08
C GLU A 262 -13.78 -37.35 -1.30
N LEU A 263 -13.10 -36.72 -0.32
CA LEU A 263 -12.56 -35.37 -0.45
C LEU A 263 -11.49 -35.26 -1.54
N GLN A 264 -10.64 -36.29 -1.70
CA GLN A 264 -9.66 -36.35 -2.80
C GLN A 264 -10.36 -36.33 -4.16
N GLU A 265 -11.44 -37.12 -4.32
CA GLU A 265 -12.23 -37.07 -5.56
C GLU A 265 -12.90 -35.71 -5.77
N GLU A 266 -13.42 -35.09 -4.73
CA GLU A 266 -14.10 -33.80 -4.86
C GLU A 266 -13.15 -32.65 -5.16
N ILE A 267 -11.97 -32.61 -4.55
CA ILE A 267 -11.06 -31.45 -4.57
C ILE A 267 -9.96 -31.60 -5.62
N VAL A 268 -9.33 -32.78 -5.70
CA VAL A 268 -8.17 -32.99 -6.58
C VAL A 268 -8.63 -33.39 -7.98
N GLU A 269 -9.58 -34.33 -8.09
CA GLU A 269 -10.01 -34.78 -9.42
C GLU A 269 -10.81 -33.70 -10.17
N SER A 270 -11.56 -32.85 -9.47
CA SER A 270 -12.20 -31.67 -10.09
C SER A 270 -11.17 -30.73 -10.72
N LYS A 271 -10.04 -30.47 -10.04
CA LYS A 271 -8.90 -29.71 -10.57
C LYS A 271 -8.36 -30.37 -11.85
N ASN A 272 -8.02 -31.65 -11.76
CA ASN A 272 -7.42 -32.41 -12.86
C ASN A 272 -8.31 -32.43 -14.11
N ILE A 273 -9.63 -32.59 -13.93
CA ILE A 273 -10.60 -32.56 -15.02
C ILE A 273 -10.60 -31.18 -15.69
N LEU A 274 -10.69 -30.10 -14.91
CA LEU A 274 -10.72 -28.74 -15.44
C LEU A 274 -9.41 -28.39 -16.16
N GLU A 275 -8.25 -28.68 -15.56
CA GLU A 275 -6.94 -28.42 -16.18
C GLU A 275 -6.76 -29.22 -17.49
N ARG A 276 -7.21 -30.48 -17.52
CA ARG A 276 -7.16 -31.31 -18.72
C ARG A 276 -8.06 -30.78 -19.83
N GLU A 277 -9.27 -30.37 -19.50
CA GLU A 277 -10.21 -29.87 -20.49
C GLU A 277 -9.82 -28.48 -21.00
N LEU A 278 -9.43 -27.55 -20.12
CA LEU A 278 -9.15 -26.17 -20.49
C LEU A 278 -7.71 -25.97 -21.00
N GLY A 279 -6.77 -26.83 -20.60
CA GLY A 279 -5.36 -26.71 -20.97
C GLY A 279 -4.62 -25.59 -20.24
N GLU A 280 -5.14 -25.13 -19.10
CA GLU A 280 -4.60 -24.07 -18.24
C GLU A 280 -4.66 -24.47 -16.76
N SER A 281 -3.90 -23.80 -15.89
CA SER A 281 -3.88 -24.09 -14.46
C SER A 281 -5.15 -23.62 -13.75
N ILE A 282 -5.63 -24.39 -12.78
CA ILE A 282 -6.81 -24.04 -11.98
C ILE A 282 -6.37 -23.73 -10.56
N ASP A 283 -6.18 -22.44 -10.28
CA ASP A 283 -5.54 -21.98 -9.05
C ASP A 283 -6.51 -21.69 -7.90
N TYR A 284 -7.82 -21.65 -8.16
CA TYR A 284 -8.81 -21.22 -7.18
C TYR A 284 -9.90 -22.26 -6.94
N PHE A 285 -10.28 -22.43 -5.67
CA PHE A 285 -11.38 -23.30 -5.26
C PHE A 285 -12.54 -22.49 -4.67
N THR A 286 -13.76 -22.96 -4.82
CA THR A 286 -14.93 -22.38 -4.15
C THR A 286 -15.66 -23.50 -3.42
N TYR A 287 -15.90 -23.33 -2.11
CA TYR A 287 -16.53 -24.36 -1.29
C TYR A 287 -18.04 -24.46 -1.57
N PRO A 288 -18.57 -25.64 -1.97
CA PRO A 288 -20.02 -25.87 -2.03
C PRO A 288 -20.70 -25.53 -0.69
N ALA A 289 -21.76 -24.72 -0.77
CA ALA A 289 -22.49 -24.19 0.40
C ALA A 289 -21.61 -23.51 1.48
N GLY A 290 -20.39 -23.10 1.13
CA GLY A 290 -19.42 -22.51 2.04
C GLY A 290 -18.88 -23.41 3.16
N LYS A 291 -19.30 -24.68 3.25
CA LYS A 291 -18.98 -25.56 4.40
C LYS A 291 -17.56 -26.10 4.30
N HIS A 292 -16.72 -25.68 5.24
CA HIS A 292 -15.31 -26.07 5.31
C HIS A 292 -14.83 -26.16 6.77
N ASN A 293 -13.74 -26.88 7.00
CA ASN A 293 -13.00 -26.91 8.26
C ASN A 293 -11.50 -27.01 7.98
N ASP A 294 -10.66 -27.04 9.02
CA ASP A 294 -9.20 -27.08 8.83
C ASP A 294 -8.74 -28.32 8.03
N ARG A 295 -9.38 -29.50 8.23
CA ARG A 295 -9.08 -30.71 7.44
C ARG A 295 -9.32 -30.49 5.93
N VAL A 296 -10.48 -29.94 5.58
CA VAL A 296 -10.82 -29.65 4.17
C VAL A 296 -9.88 -28.58 3.59
N LYS A 297 -9.55 -27.53 4.36
CA LYS A 297 -8.62 -26.48 3.93
C LYS A 297 -7.22 -27.01 3.66
N GLU A 298 -6.70 -27.93 4.48
CA GLU A 298 -5.40 -28.55 4.24
C GLU A 298 -5.40 -29.36 2.93
N LEU A 299 -6.46 -30.11 2.62
CA LEU A 299 -6.57 -30.82 1.34
C LEU A 299 -6.62 -29.87 0.13
N VAL A 300 -7.31 -28.73 0.25
CA VAL A 300 -7.31 -27.68 -0.79
C VAL A 300 -5.89 -27.10 -0.99
N LYS A 301 -5.12 -26.90 0.08
CA LYS A 301 -3.71 -26.47 -0.02
C LYS A 301 -2.83 -27.54 -0.66
N GLU A 302 -2.97 -28.80 -0.26
CA GLU A 302 -2.20 -29.93 -0.79
C GLU A 302 -2.49 -30.17 -2.28
N ALA A 303 -3.73 -29.93 -2.71
CA ALA A 303 -4.15 -29.90 -4.10
C ALA A 303 -3.61 -28.70 -4.89
N ARG A 304 -2.76 -27.86 -4.27
CA ARG A 304 -2.10 -26.70 -4.86
C ARG A 304 -3.06 -25.64 -5.39
N TYR A 305 -4.23 -25.48 -4.76
CA TYR A 305 -4.97 -24.23 -4.92
C TYR A 305 -4.24 -23.11 -4.16
N VAL A 306 -4.32 -21.89 -4.68
CA VAL A 306 -3.65 -20.70 -4.13
C VAL A 306 -4.56 -19.95 -3.16
N ALA A 307 -5.87 -20.02 -3.37
CA ALA A 307 -6.88 -19.41 -2.52
C ALA A 307 -8.23 -20.14 -2.67
N ALA A 308 -9.13 -19.93 -1.72
CA ALA A 308 -10.49 -20.44 -1.79
C ALA A 308 -11.56 -19.45 -1.32
N LEU A 309 -12.67 -19.42 -2.06
CA LEU A 309 -13.86 -18.62 -1.76
C LEU A 309 -14.83 -19.44 -0.89
N ALA A 310 -15.41 -18.79 0.12
CA ALA A 310 -16.35 -19.37 1.06
C ALA A 310 -17.62 -18.51 1.19
N MET A 311 -18.56 -18.96 2.00
CA MET A 311 -19.70 -18.19 2.48
C MET A 311 -20.09 -18.66 3.88
N ASP A 312 -20.74 -17.79 4.65
CA ASP A 312 -21.34 -18.14 5.94
C ASP A 312 -22.74 -17.55 6.00
N ASP A 313 -23.75 -18.42 6.11
CA ASP A 313 -25.17 -18.06 6.17
C ASP A 313 -25.51 -17.10 7.33
N ASN A 314 -24.66 -17.06 8.36
CA ASN A 314 -24.89 -16.22 9.54
C ASN A 314 -24.13 -14.89 9.49
N LYS A 315 -23.10 -14.79 8.64
CA LYS A 315 -22.20 -13.63 8.66
C LYS A 315 -21.46 -13.45 7.33
N GLU A 316 -21.94 -12.49 6.54
CA GLU A 316 -21.22 -11.99 5.37
C GLU A 316 -20.13 -11.00 5.80
N ILE A 317 -18.96 -11.07 5.15
CA ILE A 317 -17.78 -10.26 5.50
C ILE A 317 -17.05 -9.81 4.24
N PHE A 318 -16.31 -8.69 4.33
CA PHE A 318 -15.44 -8.23 3.25
C PHE A 318 -14.21 -9.14 3.10
N ALA A 319 -13.63 -9.20 1.90
CA ALA A 319 -12.50 -10.10 1.63
C ALA A 319 -11.31 -9.89 2.59
N GLY A 320 -11.01 -8.62 2.95
CA GLY A 320 -9.94 -8.27 3.89
C GLY A 320 -10.19 -8.73 5.33
N GLU A 321 -11.44 -8.98 5.71
CA GLU A 321 -11.83 -9.44 7.06
C GLU A 321 -11.71 -10.97 7.21
N SER A 322 -11.39 -11.68 6.13
CA SER A 322 -11.23 -13.12 6.13
C SER A 322 -10.04 -13.55 7.01
N LYS A 323 -10.10 -14.74 7.59
CA LYS A 323 -9.04 -15.25 8.45
C LYS A 323 -7.74 -15.53 7.68
N ASP A 324 -7.88 -16.11 6.49
CA ASP A 324 -6.78 -16.51 5.62
C ASP A 324 -7.27 -16.61 4.16
N LEU A 325 -6.35 -16.87 3.22
CA LEU A 325 -6.64 -16.97 1.79
C LEU A 325 -7.50 -18.19 1.39
N PHE A 326 -7.69 -19.17 2.28
CA PHE A 326 -8.46 -20.39 2.03
C PHE A 326 -9.86 -20.35 2.64
N ALA A 327 -10.35 -19.15 2.98
CA ALA A 327 -11.72 -18.93 3.42
C ALA A 327 -12.14 -17.47 3.16
N ILE A 328 -11.99 -17.01 1.93
CA ILE A 328 -12.32 -15.63 1.55
C ILE A 328 -13.85 -15.46 1.58
N GLY A 329 -14.32 -14.55 2.43
CA GLY A 329 -15.75 -14.29 2.60
C GLY A 329 -16.40 -13.61 1.39
N ARG A 330 -17.70 -13.85 1.25
CA ARG A 330 -18.56 -13.33 0.18
C ARG A 330 -19.89 -12.83 0.72
N PHE A 331 -20.58 -12.03 -0.10
CA PHE A 331 -21.93 -11.56 0.12
C PHE A 331 -22.84 -12.16 -0.95
N GLY A 332 -24.05 -12.57 -0.59
CA GLY A 332 -25.12 -12.83 -1.54
C GLY A 332 -25.51 -11.56 -2.29
N GLN A 333 -25.92 -11.71 -3.55
CA GLN A 333 -26.27 -10.58 -4.41
C GLN A 333 -27.35 -9.64 -3.82
N SER A 334 -28.24 -10.13 -2.96
CA SER A 334 -29.25 -9.31 -2.29
C SER A 334 -28.69 -8.19 -1.41
N SER A 335 -27.43 -8.29 -0.98
CA SER A 335 -26.76 -7.29 -0.14
C SER A 335 -26.11 -6.17 -0.95
N LEU A 336 -26.16 -6.23 -2.30
CA LEU A 336 -25.41 -5.33 -3.19
C LEU A 336 -25.66 -3.84 -2.90
N GLU A 337 -26.92 -3.41 -2.82
CA GLU A 337 -27.28 -2.00 -2.62
C GLU A 337 -26.70 -1.39 -1.33
N GLU A 338 -26.48 -2.21 -0.29
CA GLU A 338 -25.88 -1.78 0.97
C GLU A 338 -24.35 -1.77 0.88
N ILE A 339 -23.75 -2.84 0.36
CA ILE A 339 -22.30 -3.04 0.41
C ILE A 339 -21.53 -2.16 -0.58
N VAL A 340 -22.14 -1.76 -1.70
CA VAL A 340 -21.49 -0.87 -2.69
C VAL A 340 -21.06 0.47 -2.09
N LYS A 341 -21.82 0.97 -1.11
CA LYS A 341 -21.53 2.23 -0.39
C LYS A 341 -20.34 2.09 0.56
N GLN A 342 -19.98 0.87 0.93
CA GLN A 342 -18.90 0.58 1.86
C GLN A 342 -17.59 0.17 1.18
N ALA A 343 -17.62 -0.07 -0.15
CA ALA A 343 -16.48 -0.56 -0.90
C ALA A 343 -15.27 0.38 -0.81
N SER A 344 -14.11 -0.18 -0.45
CA SER A 344 -12.85 0.55 -0.32
C SER A 344 -11.66 -0.36 -0.56
N GLY A 345 -10.69 0.10 -1.36
CA GLY A 345 -9.42 -0.61 -1.60
C GLY A 345 -8.43 -0.57 -0.42
N GLY A 346 -8.88 -0.05 0.73
CA GLY A 346 -8.05 0.18 1.90
C GLY A 346 -7.31 1.52 1.83
N PRO A 347 -6.28 1.71 2.67
CA PRO A 347 -5.49 2.93 2.64
C PRO A 347 -4.91 3.15 1.24
N SER A 348 -4.89 4.38 0.71
CA SER A 348 -4.25 4.65 -0.59
C SER A 348 -2.76 4.35 -0.54
N LEU A 349 -2.14 4.05 -1.68
CA LEU A 349 -0.68 4.16 -1.74
C LEU A 349 -0.30 5.64 -1.66
N PRO A 350 0.91 5.95 -1.16
CA PRO A 350 1.62 7.16 -1.55
C PRO A 350 1.38 7.52 -3.03
N LYS A 351 0.76 8.67 -3.35
CA LYS A 351 0.82 9.21 -4.72
C LYS A 351 2.28 9.45 -5.05
N CYS A 352 2.72 8.98 -6.21
CA CYS A 352 4.02 9.31 -6.76
C CYS A 352 4.04 10.79 -7.20
N GLY A 353 5.01 11.55 -6.69
CA GLY A 353 5.15 12.98 -6.97
C GLY A 353 4.39 13.89 -6.00
N PHE A 354 4.61 15.20 -6.13
CA PHE A 354 4.02 16.21 -5.28
C PHE A 354 2.83 16.87 -5.95
N ASP A 355 1.75 17.08 -5.18
CA ASP A 355 0.53 17.75 -5.63
C ASP A 355 0.47 19.15 -5.01
N PHE A 356 1.25 20.07 -5.60
CA PHE A 356 1.26 21.49 -5.21
C PHE A 356 0.11 22.29 -5.86
N GLN A 357 -0.73 21.62 -6.64
CA GLN A 357 -1.86 22.20 -7.36
C GLN A 357 -3.19 21.96 -6.64
N ALA A 358 -3.22 21.02 -5.69
CA ALA A 358 -4.37 20.76 -4.83
C ALA A 358 -4.93 22.04 -4.20
N THR A 359 -6.25 22.12 -4.09
CA THR A 359 -6.91 23.22 -3.39
C THR A 359 -6.58 23.15 -1.89
N ILE A 360 -6.27 24.30 -1.29
CA ILE A 360 -5.97 24.38 0.14
C ILE A 360 -7.24 24.10 0.96
N HIS A 361 -7.18 23.06 1.78
CA HIS A 361 -8.28 22.62 2.64
C HIS A 361 -7.82 22.52 4.09
N LYS A 362 -8.65 23.03 5.01
CA LYS A 362 -8.45 22.91 6.47
C LYS A 362 -9.37 21.82 7.01
N GLU A 363 -8.81 20.93 7.81
CA GLU A 363 -9.53 19.86 8.48
C GLU A 363 -9.20 19.79 9.97
N LYS A 364 -10.17 19.31 10.75
CA LYS A 364 -9.95 18.90 12.15
C LYS A 364 -10.08 17.40 12.20
N VAL A 365 -8.97 16.71 12.40
CA VAL A 365 -8.91 15.25 12.42
C VAL A 365 -8.71 14.78 13.86
N ARG A 366 -9.25 13.60 14.19
CA ARG A 366 -8.99 12.95 15.47
C ARG A 366 -8.45 11.55 15.22
N ILE A 367 -7.18 11.35 15.56
CA ILE A 367 -6.54 10.04 15.51
C ILE A 367 -6.46 9.51 16.94
N GLY A 368 -7.20 8.44 17.21
CA GLY A 368 -7.42 7.94 18.57
C GLY A 368 -7.97 9.02 19.52
N ARG A 369 -7.18 9.41 20.52
CA ARG A 369 -7.55 10.45 21.50
C ARG A 369 -6.97 11.83 21.19
N THR A 370 -6.16 11.97 20.14
CA THR A 370 -5.42 13.18 19.81
C THR A 370 -6.13 13.97 18.72
N PRO A 371 -6.65 15.17 19.02
CA PRO A 371 -7.17 16.07 17.99
C PRO A 371 -6.04 16.86 17.31
N LEU A 372 -6.08 16.93 15.99
CA LEU A 372 -5.18 17.71 15.13
C LEU A 372 -5.97 18.73 14.33
N ILE A 373 -5.33 19.85 14.01
CA ILE A 373 -5.79 20.79 12.99
C ILE A 373 -4.78 20.72 11.85
N LEU A 374 -5.22 20.24 10.69
CA LEU A 374 -4.39 20.09 9.49
C LEU A 374 -4.86 21.06 8.42
N ILE A 375 -3.91 21.55 7.62
CA ILE A 375 -4.20 22.31 6.42
C ILE A 375 -3.33 21.74 5.31
N SER A 376 -3.97 21.22 4.27
CA SER A 376 -3.31 20.49 3.18
C SER A 376 -3.58 21.13 1.82
N GLY A 377 -2.64 20.95 0.87
CA GLY A 377 -2.72 21.43 -0.50
C GLY A 377 -2.00 22.77 -0.73
N GLY A 378 -2.13 23.32 -1.95
CA GLY A 378 -1.46 24.53 -2.37
C GLY A 378 0.04 24.37 -2.61
N LYS A 379 0.69 25.46 -3.00
CA LYS A 379 2.13 25.55 -3.18
C LYS A 379 2.79 25.96 -1.86
N PRO A 380 3.80 25.22 -1.36
CA PRO A 380 4.52 25.60 -0.16
C PRO A 380 5.63 26.60 -0.49
N GLU A 381 5.74 27.67 0.28
CA GLU A 381 6.85 28.62 0.25
C GLU A 381 7.19 29.01 1.69
N THR A 382 8.40 29.53 1.94
CA THR A 382 8.72 30.11 3.24
C THR A 382 8.78 31.63 3.18
N ILE A 383 8.56 32.27 4.31
CA ILE A 383 8.75 33.72 4.48
C ILE A 383 9.69 33.92 5.66
N HIS A 384 10.76 34.67 5.46
CA HIS A 384 11.67 35.12 6.51
C HIS A 384 11.48 36.61 6.75
N ALA A 385 10.95 36.96 7.92
CA ALA A 385 10.75 38.34 8.34
C ALA A 385 12.05 38.94 8.90
N ASP A 386 12.16 40.26 8.82
CA ASP A 386 13.27 41.06 9.37
C ASP A 386 13.37 40.97 10.90
N THR A 387 12.25 40.72 11.58
CA THR A 387 12.18 40.47 13.02
C THR A 387 11.11 39.43 13.33
N ARG A 388 10.76 39.29 14.61
CA ARG A 388 9.78 38.31 15.08
C ARG A 388 8.38 38.90 15.14
N TYR A 389 7.46 38.26 14.44
CA TYR A 389 6.04 38.62 14.45
C TYR A 389 5.17 37.41 14.76
N GLN A 390 3.86 37.65 14.95
CA GLN A 390 2.90 36.55 14.99
C GLN A 390 2.71 36.00 13.58
N VAL A 391 2.45 34.70 13.44
CA VAL A 391 2.25 34.06 12.12
C VAL A 391 1.18 34.78 11.28
N PRO A 392 0.01 35.17 11.82
CA PRO A 392 -0.97 35.97 11.07
C PRO A 392 -0.43 37.32 10.55
N ASP A 393 0.47 37.97 11.29
CA ASP A 393 1.05 39.26 10.90
C ASP A 393 2.08 39.06 9.77
N ILE A 394 2.85 37.97 9.78
CA ILE A 394 3.86 37.65 8.75
C ILE A 394 3.20 37.40 7.39
N ILE A 395 2.08 36.67 7.37
CA ILE A 395 1.38 36.35 6.12
C ILE A 395 0.39 37.43 5.67
N LYS A 396 0.27 38.52 6.43
CA LYS A 396 -0.63 39.61 6.09
C LYS A 396 -0.18 40.23 4.76
N ASN A 397 -1.11 40.36 3.83
CA ASN A 397 -0.89 40.93 2.49
C ASN A 397 0.09 40.14 1.58
N THR A 398 0.42 38.88 1.89
CA THR A 398 1.31 38.08 1.02
C THR A 398 0.54 37.25 -0.01
N GLY A 399 -0.77 37.04 0.20
CA GLY A 399 -1.59 36.11 -0.59
C GLY A 399 -1.56 34.66 -0.09
N ALA A 400 -0.80 34.35 0.97
CA ALA A 400 -0.84 33.04 1.61
C ALA A 400 -2.21 32.80 2.26
N VAL A 401 -2.74 31.59 2.08
CA VAL A 401 -4.03 31.18 2.69
C VAL A 401 -3.81 30.62 4.09
N ALA A 402 -2.65 30.00 4.33
CA ALA A 402 -2.32 29.38 5.62
C ALA A 402 -0.83 29.46 5.89
N ALA A 403 -0.44 29.45 7.17
CA ALA A 403 0.96 29.29 7.57
C ALA A 403 1.12 28.73 8.97
N VAL A 404 2.27 28.13 9.21
CA VAL A 404 2.73 27.57 10.49
C VAL A 404 4.10 28.17 10.84
N ASP A 405 4.51 28.13 12.10
CA ASP A 405 5.88 28.53 12.47
C ASP A 405 6.92 27.75 11.67
N GLY A 406 8.08 28.33 11.37
CA GLY A 406 9.09 27.69 10.55
C GLY A 406 10.44 27.58 11.24
N GLY A 407 10.98 26.37 11.38
CA GLY A 407 12.36 26.08 11.78
C GLY A 407 12.84 26.76 13.08
N PHE A 408 11.91 27.13 13.97
CA PHE A 408 12.19 27.90 15.17
C PHE A 408 12.08 27.02 16.43
N PHE A 409 13.20 26.40 16.81
CA PHE A 409 13.29 25.43 17.92
C PHE A 409 14.43 25.75 18.90
N SER A 410 14.52 25.01 20.01
CA SER A 410 15.55 25.22 21.03
C SER A 410 16.37 23.96 21.25
N LEU A 411 17.70 24.08 21.28
CA LEU A 411 18.60 22.98 21.66
C LEU A 411 19.07 23.18 23.10
N LYS A 412 19.38 22.09 23.81
CA LYS A 412 19.75 22.13 25.24
C LYS A 412 20.89 23.13 25.55
N TYR A 413 21.80 23.32 24.59
CA TYR A 413 22.98 24.17 24.71
C TYR A 413 22.93 25.44 23.86
N LEU A 414 21.80 25.74 23.22
CA LEU A 414 21.60 26.93 22.39
C LEU A 414 20.32 27.64 22.84
N ASN A 415 20.50 28.81 23.44
CA ASN A 415 19.42 29.71 23.77
C ASN A 415 19.44 30.88 22.78
N SER A 416 19.09 30.58 21.52
CA SER A 416 19.06 31.60 20.46
C SER A 416 17.69 32.28 20.42
N ASN A 417 17.73 33.61 20.38
CA ASN A 417 16.57 34.45 20.14
C ASN A 417 16.49 34.94 18.69
N VAL A 418 17.08 34.21 17.74
CA VAL A 418 16.97 34.45 16.29
C VAL A 418 16.73 33.13 15.56
N MET A 419 16.55 33.17 14.25
CA MET A 419 16.43 31.97 13.43
C MET A 419 17.70 31.11 13.54
N ILE A 420 17.55 29.78 13.63
CA ILE A 420 18.67 28.85 13.82
C ILE A 420 18.95 28.12 12.51
N GLY A 421 20.21 28.16 12.07
CA GLY A 421 20.65 27.54 10.82
C GLY A 421 20.53 28.45 9.60
N PRO A 422 20.98 27.97 8.43
CA PRO A 422 20.85 28.71 7.18
C PRO A 422 19.40 28.79 6.73
N VAL A 423 19.07 29.87 6.04
CA VAL A 423 17.73 30.11 5.46
C VAL A 423 17.87 30.55 4.02
N LEU A 424 17.04 29.99 3.16
CA LEU A 424 16.70 30.54 1.84
C LEU A 424 15.18 30.66 1.80
N SER A 425 14.67 31.78 1.32
CA SER A 425 13.23 32.04 1.20
C SER A 425 12.95 32.79 -0.08
N GLN A 426 11.91 32.38 -0.82
CA GLN A 426 11.44 33.09 -2.02
C GLN A 426 10.97 34.51 -1.72
N ARG A 427 10.61 34.80 -0.47
CA ARG A 427 10.10 36.10 0.00
C ARG A 427 11.01 36.68 1.08
N GLY A 428 12.32 36.60 0.85
CA GLY A 428 13.36 37.15 1.73
C GLY A 428 14.56 37.70 0.95
N GLU A 429 15.63 38.07 1.65
CA GLU A 429 16.82 38.72 1.10
C GLU A 429 17.81 37.76 0.40
N GLY A 430 17.35 36.58 -0.04
CA GLY A 430 18.19 35.52 -0.59
C GLY A 430 18.73 34.54 0.47
N PHE A 431 19.89 33.93 0.20
CA PHE A 431 20.48 32.94 1.10
C PHE A 431 21.18 33.62 2.28
N ILE A 432 20.77 33.27 3.50
CA ILE A 432 21.34 33.76 4.76
C ILE A 432 22.04 32.58 5.45
N PRO A 433 23.38 32.60 5.61
CA PRO A 433 24.09 31.54 6.33
C PRO A 433 23.77 31.60 7.83
N GLY A 434 23.72 30.43 8.47
CA GLY A 434 23.56 30.35 9.91
C GLY A 434 24.86 30.68 10.66
N ASN A 435 24.72 30.96 11.95
CA ASN A 435 25.85 31.33 12.82
C ASN A 435 26.90 30.20 12.91
N PRO A 436 28.17 30.44 12.53
CA PRO A 436 29.22 29.40 12.52
C PRO A 436 29.40 28.64 13.84
N GLY A 437 29.14 29.28 15.00
CA GLY A 437 29.23 28.62 16.30
C GLY A 437 28.06 27.69 16.64
N GLU A 438 26.95 27.82 15.92
CA GLU A 438 25.72 27.02 16.10
C GLU A 438 25.62 25.89 15.07
N ILE A 439 26.13 26.12 13.86
CA ILE A 439 26.04 25.19 12.71
C ILE A 439 26.49 23.75 13.04
N PRO A 440 27.63 23.50 13.72
CA PRO A 440 28.04 22.13 14.06
C PRO A 440 27.03 21.38 14.94
N LYS A 441 26.20 22.10 15.72
CA LYS A 441 25.18 21.52 16.61
C LYS A 441 23.90 21.12 15.87
N LEU A 442 23.78 21.49 14.59
CA LEU A 442 22.63 21.18 13.74
C LEU A 442 22.84 19.92 12.90
N THR A 443 24.05 19.35 12.88
CA THR A 443 24.36 18.16 12.07
C THR A 443 23.41 17.01 12.39
N GLY A 444 22.86 16.40 11.33
CA GLY A 444 21.88 15.31 11.43
C GLY A 444 20.44 15.77 11.68
N ARG A 445 20.17 17.07 11.82
CA ARG A 445 18.79 17.59 11.85
C ARG A 445 18.18 17.58 10.43
N PRO A 446 16.85 17.59 10.29
CA PRO A 446 16.23 17.72 8.98
C PRO A 446 16.52 19.07 8.34
N LEU A 447 17.12 19.04 7.16
CA LEU A 447 17.15 20.15 6.21
C LEU A 447 16.01 19.96 5.23
N VAL A 448 15.11 20.94 5.18
CA VAL A 448 14.00 21.00 4.24
C VAL A 448 14.41 21.89 3.08
N LEU A 449 14.24 21.39 1.85
CA LEU A 449 14.52 22.10 0.60
C LEU A 449 13.27 22.06 -0.27
N ILE A 450 12.87 23.20 -0.83
CA ILE A 450 11.64 23.30 -1.63
C ILE A 450 11.99 23.98 -2.96
N ASN A 451 11.43 23.46 -4.05
CA ASN A 451 11.33 24.17 -5.31
C ASN A 451 9.88 24.15 -5.82
N ASN A 452 9.63 24.64 -7.03
CA ASN A 452 8.28 24.73 -7.58
C ASN A 452 7.59 23.38 -7.85
N LYS A 453 8.31 22.26 -7.77
CA LYS A 453 7.81 20.92 -8.15
C LYS A 453 7.85 19.91 -7.00
N MET A 454 8.70 20.12 -6.00
CA MET A 454 8.91 19.14 -4.94
C MET A 454 9.44 19.75 -3.64
N ALA A 455 9.30 18.98 -2.56
CA ALA A 455 10.03 19.18 -1.32
C ALA A 455 10.99 18.01 -1.09
N LYS A 456 12.21 18.29 -0.63
CA LYS A 456 13.22 17.29 -0.30
C LYS A 456 13.64 17.45 1.16
N PHE A 457 13.73 16.34 1.86
CA PHE A 457 14.13 16.28 3.26
C PHE A 457 15.44 15.49 3.34
N VAL A 458 16.52 16.15 3.75
CA VAL A 458 17.85 15.53 3.86
C VAL A 458 18.44 15.79 5.24
N PHE A 459 19.42 14.98 5.63
CA PHE A 459 20.16 15.24 6.86
C PHE A 459 21.06 16.46 6.65
N PHE A 460 20.96 17.42 7.56
CA PHE A 460 21.82 18.61 7.57
C PHE A 460 23.27 18.21 7.82
N ASN A 461 24.17 18.65 6.95
CA ASN A 461 25.61 18.50 7.06
C ASN A 461 26.23 19.89 7.27
N SER A 462 26.82 20.12 8.45
CA SER A 462 27.41 21.39 8.85
C SER A 462 28.52 21.90 7.94
N GLU A 463 29.26 21.00 7.28
CA GLU A 463 30.39 21.36 6.41
C GLU A 463 29.91 21.75 5.00
N LYS A 464 28.71 21.31 4.63
CA LYS A 464 28.17 21.44 3.27
C LYS A 464 27.03 22.46 3.20
N HIS A 465 26.03 22.32 4.05
CA HIS A 465 24.72 22.96 3.85
C HIS A 465 24.60 24.38 4.42
N ASN A 466 25.69 24.96 4.93
CA ASN A 466 25.72 26.37 5.34
C ASN A 466 26.13 27.34 4.20
N THR A 467 26.07 26.88 2.95
CA THR A 467 26.28 27.70 1.75
C THR A 467 25.17 27.45 0.72
N LEU A 468 24.97 28.41 -0.19
CA LEU A 468 23.99 28.28 -1.26
C LEU A 468 24.32 27.11 -2.20
N GLU A 469 25.60 26.97 -2.57
CA GLU A 469 26.06 25.88 -3.44
C GLU A 469 25.83 24.51 -2.77
N GLY A 470 26.03 24.46 -1.46
CA GLY A 470 25.82 23.27 -0.65
C GLY A 470 24.38 22.78 -0.70
N ILE A 471 23.41 23.67 -0.50
CA ILE A 471 21.98 23.31 -0.57
C ILE A 471 21.52 23.05 -2.02
N GLN A 472 22.05 23.78 -3.00
CA GLN A 472 21.74 23.59 -4.42
C GLN A 472 22.22 22.22 -4.93
N SER A 473 23.31 21.69 -4.38
CA SER A 473 23.78 20.35 -4.74
C SER A 473 22.87 19.22 -4.23
N GLU A 474 21.96 19.50 -3.29
CA GLU A 474 20.95 18.54 -2.83
C GLU A 474 19.66 18.64 -3.65
N LEU A 475 19.27 19.86 -4.03
CA LEU A 475 18.10 20.14 -4.84
C LEU A 475 18.40 21.27 -5.82
N ASN A 476 18.47 20.93 -7.11
CA ASN A 476 18.64 21.91 -8.18
C ASN A 476 17.48 22.91 -8.18
N SER A 477 17.80 24.18 -8.41
CA SER A 477 16.81 25.28 -8.39
C SER A 477 16.01 25.33 -7.08
N VAL A 478 16.67 25.08 -5.94
CA VAL A 478 16.06 25.29 -4.63
C VAL A 478 15.68 26.75 -4.46
N ASN A 479 14.46 26.96 -4.00
CA ASN A 479 13.83 28.25 -3.82
C ASN A 479 13.66 28.60 -2.34
N ASP A 480 13.43 27.59 -1.50
CA ASP A 480 13.38 27.75 -0.04
C ASP A 480 14.19 26.65 0.64
N ALA A 481 14.86 26.99 1.74
CA ALA A 481 15.61 26.07 2.56
C ALA A 481 15.58 26.51 4.02
N PHE A 482 15.39 25.56 4.93
CA PHE A 482 15.54 25.80 6.37
C PHE A 482 15.82 24.49 7.12
N VAL A 483 16.45 24.61 8.28
CA VAL A 483 16.65 23.47 9.19
C VAL A 483 15.45 23.36 10.14
N ALA A 484 14.93 22.16 10.32
CA ALA A 484 13.85 21.85 11.25
C ALA A 484 14.35 21.15 12.52
N ALA A 485 13.51 21.05 13.54
CA ALA A 485 13.94 20.60 14.87
C ALA A 485 14.25 19.10 14.92
N ALA A 486 13.38 18.28 14.34
CA ALA A 486 13.50 16.82 14.29
C ALA A 486 12.51 16.25 13.26
N TRP A 487 12.79 15.06 12.75
CA TRP A 487 11.77 14.28 12.05
C TRP A 487 10.75 13.75 13.05
N LEU A 488 9.48 13.92 12.73
CA LEU A 488 8.35 13.28 13.41
C LEU A 488 7.93 12.01 12.65
N VAL A 489 7.90 12.09 11.32
CA VAL A 489 7.60 11.00 10.40
C VAL A 489 8.61 11.06 9.26
N LYS A 490 9.18 9.92 8.88
CA LYS A 490 10.09 9.79 7.73
C LYS A 490 9.73 8.54 6.96
N ASN A 491 9.54 8.64 5.66
CA ASN A 491 9.07 7.55 4.80
C ASN A 491 7.79 6.84 5.31
N GLY A 492 6.85 7.61 5.88
CA GLY A 492 5.59 7.09 6.46
C GLY A 492 5.74 6.49 7.86
N GLU A 493 6.97 6.38 8.37
CA GLU A 493 7.24 5.75 9.66
C GLU A 493 7.49 6.79 10.76
N PRO A 494 6.84 6.65 11.93
CA PRO A 494 7.06 7.54 13.06
C PRO A 494 8.48 7.35 13.62
N GLN A 495 9.13 8.45 13.99
CA GLN A 495 10.51 8.37 14.45
C GLN A 495 10.62 7.99 15.93
N PRO A 496 11.56 7.08 16.30
CA PRO A 496 11.72 6.64 17.67
C PRO A 496 12.43 7.70 18.52
N ARG A 497 12.32 7.59 19.84
CA ARG A 497 12.76 8.60 20.83
C ARG A 497 14.22 9.02 20.64
N GLU A 498 15.06 8.08 20.26
CA GLU A 498 16.51 8.22 20.14
C GLU A 498 16.90 9.21 19.03
N THR A 499 16.08 9.33 17.99
CA THR A 499 16.35 10.23 16.84
C THR A 499 16.20 11.71 17.17
N PHE A 500 15.52 12.05 18.27
CA PHE A 500 15.36 13.44 18.70
C PHE A 500 16.66 14.01 19.31
N GLY A 501 17.58 13.13 19.74
CA GLY A 501 18.90 13.49 20.26
C GLY A 501 18.85 14.54 21.36
N ASP A 502 19.65 15.59 21.21
CA ASP A 502 19.78 16.68 22.19
C ASP A 502 18.68 17.77 22.09
N LEU A 503 17.56 17.47 21.43
CA LEU A 503 16.46 18.43 21.30
C LEU A 503 15.86 18.70 22.67
N TYR A 504 15.77 19.97 23.08
CA TYR A 504 15.28 20.27 24.41
C TYR A 504 13.75 20.17 24.47
N GLY A 505 13.23 19.35 25.40
CA GLY A 505 11.80 19.27 25.69
C GLY A 505 10.95 18.64 24.59
N PHE A 506 11.54 17.79 23.73
CA PHE A 506 10.81 17.03 22.72
C PHE A 506 9.79 16.06 23.35
N ASP A 507 10.10 15.55 24.55
CA ASP A 507 9.25 14.63 25.31
C ASP A 507 8.30 15.34 26.30
N ALA A 508 8.38 16.67 26.36
CA ALA A 508 7.44 17.45 27.15
C ALA A 508 6.06 17.47 26.48
N ILE A 509 5.01 17.43 27.30
CA ILE A 509 3.62 17.55 26.86
C ILE A 509 3.32 19.02 26.56
N ARG A 510 3.31 19.41 25.28
CA ARG A 510 3.09 20.79 24.83
C ARG A 510 2.28 20.82 23.53
N PHE A 511 1.75 21.98 23.16
CA PHE A 511 1.23 22.13 21.80
C PHE A 511 2.39 22.02 20.80
N ARG A 512 2.17 21.31 19.69
CA ARG A 512 3.19 21.07 18.67
C ARG A 512 2.74 21.54 17.31
N ALA A 513 3.68 22.00 16.50
CA ALA A 513 3.52 22.40 15.13
C ALA A 513 4.45 21.60 14.22
N PHE A 514 4.01 21.38 12.99
CA PHE A 514 4.77 20.62 12.01
C PHE A 514 4.49 21.06 10.59
N TRP A 515 5.42 20.68 9.72
CA TRP A 515 5.34 20.76 8.27
C TRP A 515 5.65 19.39 7.71
N GLY A 516 4.95 18.99 6.66
CA GLY A 516 5.13 17.69 6.05
C GLY A 516 4.47 17.54 4.70
N ILE A 517 4.53 16.32 4.19
CA ILE A 517 3.94 15.89 2.93
C ILE A 517 3.06 14.70 3.23
N ASN A 518 1.78 14.79 2.89
CA ASN A 518 0.84 13.71 3.11
C ASN A 518 0.98 12.60 2.05
N GLN A 519 0.26 11.50 2.26
CA GLN A 519 0.26 10.34 1.38
C GLN A 519 -0.20 10.67 -0.05
N ASN A 520 -0.89 11.78 -0.27
CA ASN A 520 -1.30 12.23 -1.59
C ASN A 520 -0.25 13.15 -2.26
N GLY A 521 0.94 13.28 -1.68
CA GLY A 521 1.98 14.20 -2.17
C GLY A 521 1.69 15.67 -1.89
N GLN A 522 0.70 15.98 -1.06
CA GLN A 522 0.28 17.36 -0.80
C GLN A 522 1.08 17.95 0.37
N PRO A 523 1.49 19.21 0.27
CA PRO A 523 1.89 20.06 1.39
C PRO A 523 0.90 19.98 2.52
N THR A 524 1.37 19.72 3.73
CA THR A 524 0.52 19.70 4.93
C THR A 524 1.23 20.41 6.08
N ILE A 525 0.60 21.47 6.60
CA ILE A 525 0.98 22.12 7.85
C ILE A 525 -0.06 21.82 8.92
N GLY A 526 0.33 21.84 10.19
CA GLY A 526 -0.66 21.61 11.23
C GLY A 526 -0.15 21.80 12.65
N VAL A 527 -1.10 21.74 13.58
CA VAL A 527 -0.83 21.75 15.02
C VAL A 527 -1.62 20.70 15.76
N SER A 528 -1.09 20.27 16.91
CA SER A 528 -1.89 19.53 17.88
C SER A 528 -2.88 20.46 18.56
N ALA A 529 -4.17 20.10 18.59
CA ALA A 529 -5.19 20.90 19.29
C ALA A 529 -5.21 20.63 20.81
N LYS A 530 -4.43 19.65 21.27
CA LYS A 530 -4.13 19.38 22.68
C LYS A 530 -2.63 19.17 22.87
N PRO A 531 -2.10 19.42 24.08
CA PRO A 531 -0.71 19.13 24.39
C PRO A 531 -0.34 17.66 24.18
N ILE A 532 0.80 17.40 23.56
CA ILE A 532 1.34 16.08 23.23
C ILE A 532 2.88 16.14 23.19
N ASP A 533 3.55 15.02 23.47
CA ASP A 533 4.98 14.89 23.22
C ASP A 533 5.27 14.59 21.73
N SER A 534 6.47 14.91 21.27
CA SER A 534 6.82 14.80 19.85
C SER A 534 6.88 13.35 19.35
N VAL A 535 7.21 12.39 20.22
CA VAL A 535 7.28 10.96 19.85
C VAL A 535 5.87 10.43 19.56
N ARG A 536 4.91 10.71 20.45
CA ARG A 536 3.51 10.35 20.21
C ARG A 536 2.91 11.12 19.04
N LEU A 537 3.28 12.38 18.85
CA LEU A 537 2.84 13.13 17.68
C LEU A 537 3.27 12.45 16.38
N GLY A 538 4.53 11.98 16.28
CA GLY A 538 4.99 11.24 15.11
C GLY A 538 4.09 10.06 14.76
N LYS A 539 3.70 9.26 15.76
CA LYS A 539 2.77 8.12 15.57
C LYS A 539 1.41 8.57 15.04
N VAL A 540 0.85 9.61 15.65
CA VAL A 540 -0.45 10.19 15.25
C VAL A 540 -0.39 10.74 13.82
N LEU A 541 0.72 11.36 13.41
CA LEU A 541 0.90 11.90 12.07
C LEU A 541 1.09 10.81 11.01
N ALA A 542 1.84 9.75 11.32
CA ALA A 542 1.97 8.58 10.44
C ALA A 542 0.59 7.92 10.22
N GLU A 543 -0.18 7.74 11.30
CA GLU A 543 -1.57 7.24 11.24
C GLU A 543 -2.52 8.19 10.49
N ALA A 544 -2.26 9.51 10.53
CA ALA A 544 -2.98 10.51 9.73
C ALA A 544 -2.56 10.51 8.24
N GLY A 545 -1.63 9.64 7.85
CA GLY A 545 -1.19 9.49 6.46
C GLY A 545 -0.11 10.49 6.03
N LEU A 546 0.72 11.01 6.94
CA LEU A 546 1.92 11.78 6.56
C LEU A 546 3.04 10.83 6.11
N GLN A 547 3.72 11.16 5.01
CA GLN A 547 4.92 10.44 4.55
C GLN A 547 6.19 11.07 5.13
N GLU A 548 6.28 12.38 5.10
CA GLU A 548 7.33 13.16 5.73
C GLU A 548 6.68 14.16 6.67
N ALA A 549 7.22 14.33 7.87
CA ALA A 549 6.81 15.39 8.77
C ALA A 549 7.99 15.79 9.67
N VAL A 550 8.23 17.10 9.79
CA VAL A 550 9.26 17.68 10.63
C VAL A 550 8.65 18.63 11.66
N MET A 551 9.23 18.64 12.85
CA MET A 551 8.84 19.51 13.95
C MET A 551 9.39 20.92 13.74
N LEU A 552 8.53 21.92 13.92
CA LEU A 552 8.88 23.33 13.67
C LEU A 552 8.97 24.18 14.94
N ASP A 553 8.35 23.73 16.03
CA ASP A 553 8.20 24.52 17.25
C ASP A 553 9.24 24.24 18.34
N SER A 554 9.33 25.17 19.28
CA SER A 554 9.99 25.01 20.60
C SER A 554 9.01 24.59 21.73
N GLY A 555 7.73 24.47 21.41
CA GLY A 555 6.60 24.24 22.33
C GLY A 555 5.95 25.52 22.86
N ALA A 556 6.64 26.66 22.77
CA ALA A 556 6.10 27.98 23.12
C ALA A 556 5.76 28.83 21.89
N SER A 557 6.33 28.49 20.73
CA SER A 557 6.11 29.17 19.44
C SER A 557 4.97 28.58 18.61
N THR A 558 4.45 27.41 19.00
CA THR A 558 3.43 26.68 18.24
C THR A 558 2.29 27.60 17.82
N SER A 559 2.17 27.79 16.51
CA SER A 559 1.23 28.74 15.90
C SER A 559 0.78 28.21 14.55
N LEU A 560 -0.48 28.44 14.21
CA LEU A 560 -1.07 28.09 12.92
C LEU A 560 -2.07 29.17 12.56
N ALA A 561 -1.94 29.72 11.36
CA ALA A 561 -2.86 30.71 10.82
C ALA A 561 -3.59 30.15 9.59
N TYR A 562 -4.86 30.52 9.45
CA TYR A 562 -5.66 30.22 8.26
C TYR A 562 -6.55 31.42 7.94
N LYS A 563 -6.47 31.92 6.70
CA LYS A 563 -7.19 33.12 6.23
C LYS A 563 -6.99 34.34 7.16
N GLY A 564 -5.75 34.52 7.63
CA GLY A 564 -5.37 35.64 8.49
C GLY A 564 -5.74 35.49 9.98
N GLU A 565 -6.37 34.38 10.39
CA GLU A 565 -6.74 34.15 11.79
C GLU A 565 -5.86 33.09 12.44
N SER A 566 -5.46 33.32 13.70
CA SER A 566 -4.80 32.31 14.53
C SER A 566 -5.77 31.18 14.89
N LEU A 567 -5.34 29.94 14.72
CA LEU A 567 -6.10 28.74 15.07
C LEU A 567 -5.72 28.16 16.43
N VAL A 568 -4.73 28.75 17.11
CA VAL A 568 -4.35 28.39 18.49
C VAL A 568 -5.02 29.34 19.49
N GLY A 569 -5.53 28.79 20.59
CA GLY A 569 -6.33 29.52 21.59
C GLY A 569 -5.54 30.35 22.60
N TYR A 570 -4.26 30.65 22.31
CA TYR A 570 -3.37 31.48 23.13
C TYR A 570 -2.49 32.31 22.21
N LYS A 571 -1.78 33.31 22.75
CA LYS A 571 -0.80 34.12 21.99
C LYS A 571 0.57 33.44 22.01
N PRO A 572 1.03 32.84 20.89
CA PRO A 572 2.33 32.16 20.87
C PRO A 572 3.49 33.14 20.93
N ARG A 573 4.68 32.61 21.24
CA ARG A 573 5.93 33.37 21.08
C ARG A 573 6.09 33.77 19.60
N PRO A 574 6.35 35.05 19.29
CA PRO A 574 6.64 35.50 17.92
C PRO A 574 7.82 34.75 17.28
N VAL A 575 7.77 34.56 15.97
CA VAL A 575 8.79 33.85 15.18
C VAL A 575 9.28 34.71 14.01
N PRO A 576 10.52 34.53 13.53
CA PRO A 576 11.05 35.26 12.38
C PRO A 576 10.82 34.55 11.04
N HIS A 577 10.27 33.32 11.05
CA HIS A 577 10.17 32.48 9.86
C HIS A 577 8.91 31.62 9.92
N VAL A 578 8.27 31.40 8.76
CA VAL A 578 7.06 30.60 8.61
C VAL A 578 7.10 29.73 7.35
N VAL A 579 6.40 28.60 7.41
CA VAL A 579 6.07 27.80 6.22
C VAL A 579 4.62 28.13 5.84
N ALA A 580 4.41 28.63 4.62
CA ALA A 580 3.13 29.13 4.14
C ALA A 580 2.61 28.33 2.94
N LEU A 581 1.29 28.25 2.81
CA LEU A 581 0.60 27.62 1.67
C LEU A 581 -0.10 28.68 0.83
N PHE A 582 0.23 28.70 -0.46
CA PHE A 582 -0.32 29.60 -1.46
C PHE A 582 -1.25 28.87 -2.43
N PRO A 583 -2.27 29.53 -2.98
CA PRO A 583 -3.01 29.01 -4.13
C PRO A 583 -2.07 28.66 -5.29
N ALA A 584 -2.43 27.65 -6.06
CA ALA A 584 -1.57 27.07 -7.10
C ALA A 584 -1.10 28.07 -8.19
N ASN A 585 -1.88 29.14 -8.43
CA ASN A 585 -1.65 30.13 -9.48
C ASN A 585 -1.14 31.49 -8.94
N THR A 586 -0.65 31.57 -7.70
CA THR A 586 -0.16 32.84 -7.15
C THR A 586 1.18 33.23 -7.79
N PRO A 587 1.30 34.43 -8.39
CA PRO A 587 2.57 34.94 -8.91
C PRO A 587 3.60 35.12 -7.79
N ILE A 588 4.87 34.85 -8.09
CA ILE A 588 5.99 35.21 -7.22
C ILE A 588 6.16 36.73 -7.37
N GLU A 589 5.71 37.51 -6.40
CA GLU A 589 6.04 38.94 -6.34
C GLU A 589 7.53 39.06 -5.99
N SER A 590 8.35 39.38 -6.98
CA SER A 590 9.69 39.91 -6.74
C SER A 590 9.53 41.22 -5.98
N SER A 591 10.29 41.41 -4.90
CA SER A 591 10.42 42.73 -4.28
C SER A 591 10.81 43.74 -5.35
N GLU A 592 9.89 44.66 -5.65
CA GLU A 592 10.24 45.86 -6.40
C GLU A 592 11.28 46.60 -5.56
N THR A 593 12.52 46.58 -6.04
CA THR A 593 13.58 47.44 -5.55
C THR A 593 13.13 48.90 -5.64
N ASP A 594 13.38 49.63 -4.56
CA ASP A 594 13.24 51.07 -4.39
C ASP A 594 13.66 51.91 -5.61
N GLU A 595 12.75 52.16 -6.55
CA GLU A 595 12.94 53.15 -7.61
C GLU A 595 11.89 54.27 -7.63
N ASN A 596 10.99 54.33 -6.64
CA ASN A 596 9.98 55.41 -6.54
C ASN A 596 10.14 56.37 -5.34
N LEU A 597 11.22 56.27 -4.56
CA LEU A 597 11.55 57.28 -3.54
C LEU A 597 12.54 58.36 -4.03
N SER A 598 13.10 58.25 -5.25
CA SER A 598 13.98 59.28 -5.83
C SER A 598 13.24 60.35 -6.67
N LYS A 599 11.90 60.31 -6.76
CA LYS A 599 11.10 61.30 -7.51
C LYS A 599 10.20 62.20 -6.64
N GLN A 600 10.39 62.21 -5.32
CA GLN A 600 9.72 63.17 -4.43
C GLN A 600 10.63 64.17 -3.71
N GLU A 601 11.95 64.12 -3.90
CA GLU A 601 12.87 65.14 -3.35
C GLU A 601 13.26 66.26 -4.33
N ASP A 602 12.88 66.19 -5.62
CA ASP A 602 13.27 67.20 -6.61
C ASP A 602 12.19 68.26 -6.93
N ASN A 603 11.06 68.26 -6.20
CA ASN A 603 10.01 69.29 -6.30
C ASN A 603 9.89 70.19 -5.05
N GLY A 604 10.84 70.11 -4.11
CA GLY A 604 10.84 70.87 -2.85
C GLY A 604 11.75 72.10 -2.81
N LYS A 605 12.59 72.34 -3.82
CA LYS A 605 13.57 73.45 -3.84
C LYS A 605 13.31 74.46 -4.97
N GLN A 606 12.09 74.96 -5.09
CA GLN A 606 11.82 76.23 -5.79
C GLN A 606 10.52 76.87 -5.26
N LYS A 607 10.61 77.52 -4.08
CA LYS A 607 9.81 78.71 -3.69
C LYS A 607 10.07 79.08 -2.22
N ALA A 608 11.20 79.74 -1.98
CA ALA A 608 11.37 80.63 -0.83
C ALA A 608 12.17 81.84 -1.35
N GLY A 609 11.44 82.89 -1.74
CA GLY A 609 12.00 84.07 -2.37
C GLY A 609 10.93 85.00 -2.94
N ASN A 610 9.99 85.45 -2.10
CA ASN A 610 9.54 86.86 -2.06
C ASN A 610 8.33 87.04 -1.13
N ARG A 611 8.49 88.01 -0.22
CA ARG A 611 7.56 88.61 0.74
C ARG A 611 7.34 87.88 2.05
#